data_AF-A0A4Y7J100-F1
#
_entry.id   AF-A0A4Y7J100-F1
#
_cell.length_a   1.000
_cell.length_b   1.000
_cell.length_c   1.000
_cell.angle_alpha   90.00
_cell.angle_beta   90.00
_cell.angle_gamma   90.00
#
_symmetry.space_group_name_H-M   'P 1'
#
loop_
_entity.id
_entity.type
_entity.pdbx_description
1 polymer ?
#
loop_
_entity_poly.entity_id
_entity_poly.type
_entity_poly.pdbx_seq_one_letter_code
_entity_poly.pdbx_strand_id
1 'polypeptide(L)' 'MPESRLRDIEPKLEEEDEDTLLRLKAKLYRFDKDGNQWKERGVGILKLLKHKQTKKNRLVVR' A
#
# COMPACT_ATOMS: atom_id res chain seq x y z
N MET A 1 -0.30 -34.77 18.69
CA MET A 1 -0.47 -33.35 18.33
C MET A 1 0.76 -32.94 17.52
N PRO A 2 0.69 -32.66 16.20
CA PRO A 2 1.87 -32.22 15.48
C PRO A 2 2.03 -30.71 15.63
N GLU A 3 3.16 -30.28 16.17
CA GLU A 3 3.57 -28.87 16.21
C GLU A 3 3.76 -28.35 14.79
N SER A 4 2.99 -27.33 14.43
CA SER A 4 3.11 -26.62 13.17
C SER A 4 4.40 -25.80 13.16
N ARG A 5 5.41 -26.29 12.44
CA ARG A 5 6.63 -25.53 12.10
C ARG A 5 6.25 -24.31 11.26
N LEU A 6 6.26 -23.13 11.87
CA LEU A 6 6.26 -21.86 11.15
C LEU A 6 7.52 -21.85 10.29
N ARG A 7 7.32 -21.82 8.96
CA ARG A 7 8.43 -21.63 8.04
C ARG A 7 8.93 -20.20 8.26
N ASP A 8 10.20 -20.02 8.55
CA ASP A 8 10.85 -18.71 8.51
C ASP A 8 10.72 -18.17 7.08
N ILE A 9 9.72 -17.30 6.89
CA ILE A 9 9.56 -16.55 5.66
C ILE A 9 10.47 -15.34 5.84
N GLU A 10 11.64 -15.35 5.21
CA GLU A 10 12.45 -14.14 5.13
C GLU A 10 11.57 -13.01 4.58
N PRO A 11 11.49 -11.86 5.26
CA PRO A 11 10.67 -10.75 4.81
C PRO A 11 11.29 -10.23 3.51
N LYS A 12 10.78 -10.72 2.39
CA LYS A 12 11.13 -10.17 1.09
C LYS A 12 10.73 -8.70 1.13
N LEU A 13 11.71 -7.82 1.02
CA LEU A 13 11.48 -6.38 1.06
C LEU A 13 10.71 -6.04 -0.22
N GLU A 14 9.36 -6.10 -0.16
CA GLU A 14 8.42 -5.95 -1.29
C GLU A 14 8.61 -4.64 -2.09
N GLU A 15 9.47 -3.73 -1.62
CA GLU A 15 9.79 -2.45 -2.23
C GLU A 15 11.18 -2.45 -2.94
N GLU A 16 11.92 -3.56 -3.04
CA GLU A 16 13.23 -3.56 -3.76
C GLU A 16 13.10 -3.37 -5.28
N ASP A 17 12.06 -3.94 -5.88
CA ASP A 17 11.78 -3.84 -7.32
C ASP A 17 11.09 -2.52 -7.71
N GLU A 18 10.86 -1.62 -6.75
CA GLU A 18 10.09 -0.40 -6.95
C GLU A 18 10.83 0.84 -6.46
N ASP A 19 10.82 1.89 -7.27
CA ASP A 19 11.33 3.20 -6.88
C ASP A 19 10.21 4.03 -6.25
N THR A 20 10.48 4.61 -5.07
CA THR A 20 9.58 5.58 -4.44
C THR A 20 9.78 6.95 -5.10
N LEU A 21 8.81 7.37 -5.92
CA LEU A 21 8.84 8.66 -6.60
C LEU A 21 8.31 9.79 -5.72
N LEU A 22 7.36 9.48 -4.84
CA LEU A 22 6.70 10.45 -3.97
C LEU A 22 6.43 9.83 -2.61
N ARG A 23 6.58 10.62 -1.56
CA ARG A 23 6.18 10.27 -0.19
C ARG A 23 5.64 11.51 0.50
N LEU A 24 4.36 11.47 0.90
CA LEU A 24 3.71 12.59 1.60
C LEU A 24 2.65 12.10 2.58
N LYS A 25 2.29 12.93 3.57
CA LYS A 25 1.13 12.66 4.44
C LYS A 25 -0.14 13.03 3.71
N ALA A 26 -1.12 12.13 3.68
CA ALA A 26 -2.41 12.34 3.04
C ALA A 26 -3.56 11.80 3.89
N LYS A 27 -4.76 12.31 3.63
CA LYS A 27 -6.02 11.76 4.11
C LYS A 27 -6.82 11.29 2.90
N LEU A 28 -7.21 10.02 2.88
CA LEU A 28 -8.02 9.42 1.83
C LEU A 28 -9.50 9.49 2.21
N TYR A 29 -10.31 9.84 1.22
CA TYR A 29 -11.76 9.80 1.31
C TYR A 29 -12.32 8.87 0.24
N ARG A 30 -13.37 8.14 0.58
CA ARG A 30 -14.20 7.39 -0.37
C ARG A 30 -15.51 8.14 -0.51
N PHE A 31 -15.98 8.26 -1.75
CA PHE A 31 -17.33 8.76 -1.99
C PHE A 31 -18.35 7.63 -1.81
N ASP A 32 -19.34 7.85 -0.96
CA ASP A 32 -20.45 6.95 -0.72
C ASP A 32 -21.63 7.41 -1.58
N LYS A 33 -21.99 6.60 -2.59
CA LYS A 33 -23.02 6.97 -3.57
C LYS A 33 -24.42 6.97 -2.96
N ASP A 34 -24.71 6.01 -2.08
CA ASP A 34 -26.02 5.89 -1.43
C ASP A 34 -26.30 7.07 -0.49
N GLY A 35 -25.30 7.51 0.28
CA GLY A 35 -25.41 8.67 1.17
C GLY A 35 -25.05 10.01 0.53
N ASN A 36 -24.63 10.05 -0.75
CA ASN A 36 -24.13 11.22 -1.46
C ASN A 36 -23.10 12.05 -0.65
N GLN A 37 -22.18 11.37 0.03
CA GLN A 37 -21.25 12.02 0.96
C GLN A 37 -19.84 11.43 0.89
N TRP A 38 -18.85 12.22 1.27
CA TRP A 38 -17.47 11.75 1.45
C TRP A 38 -17.31 11.13 2.83
N LYS A 39 -16.77 9.91 2.89
CA LYS A 39 -16.40 9.21 4.12
C LYS A 39 -14.89 9.07 4.20
N GLU A 40 -14.33 9.30 5.38
CA GLU A 40 -12.90 9.10 5.61
C GLU A 40 -12.57 7.60 5.49
N ARG A 41 -11.51 7.29 4.72
CA ARG A 41 -11.03 5.91 4.52
C ARG A 41 -9.76 5.62 5.31
N GLY A 42 -8.93 6.64 5.52
CA GLY A 42 -7.71 6.53 6.33
C GLY A 42 -6.83 7.77 6.21
N VAL A 43 -5.95 7.93 7.20
CA VAL A 43 -4.92 8.98 7.24
C VAL A 43 -3.58 8.30 7.35
N GLY A 44 -2.64 8.66 6.49
CA GLY A 44 -1.37 7.95 6.43
C GLY A 44 -0.37 8.56 5.47
N ILE A 45 0.71 7.82 5.22
CA ILE A 45 1.72 8.20 4.24
C ILE A 45 1.34 7.61 2.89
N LEU A 46 1.09 8.50 1.93
CA LEU A 46 0.92 8.18 0.53
C LEU A 46 2.31 8.05 -0.13
N LYS A 47 2.52 6.91 -0.77
CA LYS A 47 3.68 6.62 -1.61
C LYS A 47 3.24 6.42 -3.05
N LEU A 48 3.96 7.04 -3.99
CA LEU A 48 3.89 6.68 -5.40
C LEU A 48 5.09 5.79 -5.71
N LEU A 49 4.82 4.54 -6.07
CA LEU A 49 5.84 3.54 -6.36
C LEU A 49 5.83 3.24 -7.86
N LYS A 50 7.02 3.13 -8.46
CA LYS A 50 7.19 2.76 -9.86
C LYS A 50 8.01 1.50 -9.95
N HIS A 51 7.43 0.47 -10.57
CA HIS A 51 8.13 -0.79 -10.79
C HIS A 51 9.29 -0.60 -11.77
N LYS A 52 10.50 -1.02 -11.40
CA LYS A 52 11.74 -0.78 -12.15
C LYS A 52 11.72 -1.37 -13.56
N GLN A 53 11.23 -2.61 -13.69
CA GLN A 53 11.18 -3.33 -14.98
C GLN A 53 9.93 -2.99 -15.81
N THR A 54 8.73 -3.22 -15.28
CA THR A 54 7.47 -3.02 -16.02
C THR A 54 7.08 -1.55 -16.20
N LYS A 55 7.74 -0.62 -15.48
CA LYS A 55 7.44 0.82 -15.43
C LYS A 55 6.01 1.14 -14.98
N LYS A 56 5.27 0.16 -14.44
CA LYS A 56 3.94 0.35 -13.88
C LYS A 56 4.02 1.16 -12.60
N ASN A 57 3.11 2.13 -12.45
CA ASN A 57 3.01 2.94 -11.25
C ASN A 57 1.87 2.39 -10.37
N ARG A 58 2.10 2.32 -9.06
CA ARG A 58 1.07 2.02 -8.06
C ARG A 58 1.09 3.06 -6.95
N LEU A 59 -0.08 3.32 -6.39
CA LEU A 59 -0.24 4.24 -5.27
C LEU A 59 -0.55 3.42 -4.02
N VAL A 60 0.24 3.62 -2.98
CA VAL A 60 0.11 2.90 -1.71
C VAL A 60 -0.09 3.91 -0.61
N VAL A 61 -1.08 3.68 0.25
CA VAL A 61 -1.34 4.47 1.45
C VAL A 61 -1.24 3.53 2.63
N ARG A 62 -0.39 3.87 3.60
CA ARG A 62 -0.23 3.13 4.85
C ARG A 62 -0.40 4.07 6.03
#